data_AF-A0A7X6PLG6-F1
#
_entry.id   AF-A0A7X6PLG6-F1
#
_cell.length_a   1.000
_cell.length_b   1.000
_cell.length_c   1.000
_cell.angle_alpha   90.00
_cell.angle_beta   90.00
_cell.angle_gamma   90.00
#
_symmetry.space_group_name_H-M   'P 1'
#
loop_
_entity.id
_entity.type
_entity.pdbx_description
1 polymer ?
#
loop_
_entity_poly.entity_id
_entity_poly.type
_entity_poly.pdbx_seq_one_letter_code
_entity_poly.pdbx_strand_id
1 'polypeptide(L)'
;MSTPLEDIPGVGRPARDALTAAGHPDLESLAGVDWAELLGLHGVGKRGLERLQAALRERGLSMANAPAPEERAAEWTRGHTGVSAPDLRTTETTQSPAGYVDGLEGRRREHGRLLLEIFARATGEEPVMWGPSMIGYGRVHYRYATGREGDTFHVGFSPRKARISLYGLQGAPGADELLAQLGKHRTAVSCVYVNKPEDIDLDVLEELIRLAWETDPGACS
;
A
#
# COMPACT_ATOMS: atom_id res chain seq x y z
N MET A 1 -28.56 -18.08 -17.82
CA MET A 1 -28.75 -16.83 -17.06
C MET A 1 -27.63 -15.89 -17.51
N SER A 2 -27.94 -14.62 -17.73
CA SER A 2 -26.95 -13.62 -18.16
C SER A 2 -26.42 -12.92 -16.91
N THR A 3 -25.10 -12.86 -16.76
CA THR A 3 -24.39 -12.22 -15.65
C THR A 3 -23.99 -10.81 -16.07
N PRO A 4 -24.55 -9.75 -15.46
CA PRO A 4 -24.14 -8.38 -15.73
C PRO A 4 -22.64 -8.16 -15.51
N LEU A 5 -21.98 -7.42 -16.41
CA LEU A 5 -20.54 -7.10 -16.28
C LEU A 5 -20.22 -6.26 -15.03
N GLU A 6 -21.22 -5.57 -14.48
CA GLU A 6 -21.08 -4.77 -13.27
C GLU A 6 -20.97 -5.59 -11.98
N ASP A 7 -21.44 -6.83 -12.02
CA ASP A 7 -21.34 -7.77 -10.90
C ASP A 7 -19.93 -8.37 -10.80
N ILE A 8 -19.06 -8.15 -11.79
CA ILE A 8 -17.69 -8.65 -11.79
C ILE A 8 -16.76 -7.66 -11.07
N PRO A 9 -16.25 -7.99 -9.87
CA PRO A 9 -15.47 -7.05 -9.07
C PRO A 9 -14.20 -6.61 -9.80
N GLY A 10 -13.89 -5.31 -9.77
CA GLY A 10 -12.66 -4.77 -10.35
C GLY A 10 -12.67 -4.58 -11.87
N VAL A 11 -13.80 -4.83 -12.55
CA VAL A 11 -14.00 -4.41 -13.94
C VAL A 11 -14.51 -2.96 -13.94
N GLY A 12 -13.66 -2.04 -14.42
CA GLY A 12 -13.97 -0.61 -14.42
C GLY A 12 -15.08 -0.25 -15.39
N ARG A 13 -15.85 0.80 -15.07
CA ARG A 13 -16.93 1.33 -15.94
C ARG A 13 -16.51 1.54 -17.40
N PRO A 14 -15.33 2.12 -17.73
CA PRO A 14 -14.91 2.27 -19.13
C PRO A 14 -14.85 0.96 -19.90
N ALA A 15 -14.39 -0.12 -19.26
CA ALA A 15 -14.34 -1.44 -19.89
C ALA A 15 -15.75 -2.01 -20.11
N ARG A 16 -16.65 -1.88 -19.13
CA ARG A 16 -18.04 -2.35 -19.25
C ARG A 16 -18.80 -1.63 -20.35
N ASP A 17 -18.66 -0.30 -20.41
CA ASP A 17 -19.30 0.55 -21.41
C ASP A 17 -18.78 0.20 -22.82
N ALA A 18 -17.45 -0.02 -22.97
CA ALA A 18 -16.84 -0.42 -24.24
C ALA A 18 -17.27 -1.82 -24.70
N LEU A 19 -17.31 -2.80 -23.79
CA LEU A 19 -17.76 -4.16 -24.10
C LEU A 19 -19.24 -4.18 -24.50
N THR A 20 -20.08 -3.44 -23.78
CA THR A 20 -21.51 -3.32 -24.11
C THR A 20 -21.70 -2.67 -25.48
N ALA A 21 -20.96 -1.60 -25.78
CA ALA A 21 -21.00 -0.94 -27.08
C ALA A 21 -20.50 -1.83 -28.23
N ALA A 22 -19.59 -2.76 -27.94
CA ALA A 22 -19.11 -3.78 -28.87
C ALA A 22 -20.08 -4.97 -29.04
N GLY A 23 -21.24 -4.95 -28.39
CA GLY A 23 -22.25 -6.01 -28.49
C GLY A 23 -22.12 -7.13 -27.45
N HIS A 24 -21.31 -6.91 -26.41
CA HIS A 24 -21.13 -7.85 -25.30
C HIS A 24 -21.70 -7.28 -24.00
N PRO A 25 -23.03 -7.31 -23.79
CA PRO A 25 -23.68 -6.68 -22.64
C PRO A 25 -23.49 -7.45 -21.32
N ASP A 26 -23.06 -8.71 -21.39
CA ASP A 26 -22.96 -9.61 -20.24
C ASP A 26 -21.74 -10.52 -20.32
N LEU A 27 -21.42 -11.20 -19.22
CA LEU A 27 -20.25 -12.06 -19.12
C LEU A 27 -20.28 -13.18 -20.15
N GLU A 28 -21.42 -13.87 -20.30
CA GLU A 28 -21.57 -15.04 -21.15
C GLU A 28 -21.42 -14.70 -22.64
N SER A 29 -21.78 -13.48 -23.06
CA SER A 29 -21.57 -12.97 -24.42
C SER A 29 -20.09 -12.84 -24.82
N LEU A 30 -19.16 -12.92 -23.87
CA LEU A 30 -17.71 -12.93 -24.11
C LEU A 30 -17.16 -14.35 -24.36
N ALA A 31 -17.95 -15.40 -24.12
CA ALA A 31 -17.50 -16.78 -24.33
C ALA A 31 -17.19 -17.04 -25.82
N GLY A 32 -15.99 -17.54 -26.09
CA GLY A 32 -15.49 -17.82 -27.44
C GLY A 32 -15.03 -16.60 -28.23
N VAL A 33 -15.20 -15.37 -27.72
CA VAL A 33 -14.68 -14.16 -28.35
C VAL A 33 -13.16 -14.11 -28.20
N ASP A 34 -12.43 -13.66 -29.22
CA ASP A 34 -10.98 -13.61 -29.18
C ASP A 34 -10.48 -12.57 -28.15
N TRP A 35 -9.54 -13.00 -27.32
CA TRP A 35 -8.95 -12.14 -26.29
C TRP A 35 -8.31 -10.88 -26.85
N ALA A 36 -7.58 -10.98 -27.96
CA ALA A 36 -6.85 -9.86 -28.54
C ALA A 36 -7.80 -8.84 -29.18
N GLU A 37 -8.93 -9.31 -29.73
CA GLU A 37 -10.01 -8.46 -30.23
C GLU A 37 -10.59 -7.60 -29.10
N LEU A 38 -10.98 -8.22 -27.98
CA LEU A 38 -11.51 -7.50 -26.82
C LEU A 38 -10.49 -6.54 -26.21
N LEU A 39 -9.21 -6.93 -26.16
CA LEU A 39 -8.13 -6.10 -25.63
C LEU A 39 -7.85 -4.88 -26.52
N GLY A 40 -8.14 -4.97 -27.81
CA GLY A 40 -8.01 -3.86 -28.76
C GLY A 40 -9.07 -2.77 -28.59
N LEU A 41 -10.15 -3.04 -27.85
CA LEU A 41 -11.21 -2.06 -27.60
C LEU A 41 -10.71 -0.93 -26.69
N HIS A 42 -10.95 0.31 -27.11
CA HIS A 42 -10.61 1.48 -26.30
C HIS A 42 -11.37 1.45 -24.97
N GLY A 43 -10.63 1.52 -23.86
CA GLY A 43 -11.20 1.45 -22.50
C GLY A 43 -11.19 0.05 -21.89
N VAL A 44 -10.90 -1.00 -22.67
CA VAL A 44 -10.73 -2.38 -22.17
C VAL A 44 -9.26 -2.64 -21.88
N GLY A 45 -8.91 -2.78 -20.61
CA GLY A 45 -7.55 -3.11 -20.18
C GLY A 45 -7.36 -4.61 -19.95
N LYS A 46 -6.12 -5.11 -20.09
CA LYS A 46 -5.72 -6.50 -19.80
C LYS A 46 -6.27 -7.01 -18.46
N ARG A 47 -6.24 -6.17 -17.43
CA ARG A 47 -6.72 -6.51 -16.07
C ARG A 47 -8.23 -6.67 -15.97
N GLY A 48 -9.00 -5.94 -16.78
CA GLY A 48 -10.45 -6.13 -16.85
C GLY A 48 -10.77 -7.49 -17.47
N LEU A 49 -10.10 -7.82 -18.59
CA LEU A 49 -10.27 -9.10 -19.26
C LEU A 49 -9.80 -10.29 -18.44
N GLU A 50 -8.69 -10.18 -17.69
CA GLU A 50 -8.23 -11.26 -16.80
C GLU A 50 -9.32 -11.64 -15.78
N ARG A 51 -10.04 -10.66 -15.24
CA ARG A 51 -11.13 -10.87 -14.28
C ARG A 51 -12.38 -11.45 -14.93
N LEU A 52 -12.75 -10.95 -16.10
CA LEU A 52 -13.87 -11.49 -16.89
C LEU A 52 -13.59 -12.94 -17.30
N GLN A 53 -12.36 -13.24 -17.73
CA GLN A 53 -11.93 -14.60 -18.06
C GLN A 53 -11.93 -15.53 -16.84
N ALA A 54 -11.54 -15.04 -15.66
CA ALA A 54 -11.65 -15.82 -14.43
C ALA A 54 -13.13 -16.13 -14.11
N ALA A 55 -14.02 -15.13 -14.18
CA ALA A 55 -15.45 -15.30 -13.94
C ALA A 55 -16.14 -16.22 -14.96
N LEU A 56 -15.70 -16.22 -16.22
CA LEU A 56 -16.12 -17.17 -17.25
C LEU A 56 -15.70 -18.60 -16.88
N ARG A 57 -14.45 -18.80 -16.43
CA ARG A 57 -13.94 -20.12 -16.05
C ARG A 57 -14.68 -20.73 -14.86
N GLU A 58 -15.08 -19.92 -13.88
CA GLU A 58 -15.94 -20.36 -12.76
C GLU A 58 -17.27 -20.95 -13.24
N ARG A 59 -17.72 -20.54 -14.44
CA ARG A 59 -18.96 -21.00 -15.09
C ARG A 59 -18.70 -22.07 -16.16
N GLY A 60 -17.47 -22.57 -16.29
CA GLY A 60 -17.08 -23.54 -17.32
C GLY A 60 -16.99 -22.95 -18.73
N LEU A 61 -16.91 -21.63 -18.86
CA LEU A 61 -16.77 -20.91 -20.12
C LEU A 61 -15.36 -20.30 -20.26
N SER A 62 -15.02 -19.80 -21.45
CA SER A 62 -13.75 -19.14 -21.72
C SER A 62 -13.85 -18.24 -22.96
N MET A 63 -13.11 -17.13 -22.96
CA MET A 63 -12.74 -16.41 -24.19
C MET A 63 -11.80 -17.29 -25.05
N ALA A 64 -11.77 -17.08 -26.35
CA ALA A 64 -10.83 -17.73 -27.26
C ALA A 64 -9.44 -17.10 -27.13
N ASN A 65 -8.39 -17.92 -27.23
CA ASN A 65 -6.98 -17.50 -27.18
C ASN A 65 -6.61 -16.68 -25.92
N ALA A 66 -7.38 -16.81 -24.84
CA ALA A 66 -7.07 -16.16 -23.58
C ALA A 66 -5.77 -16.72 -22.99
N PRO A 67 -4.86 -15.86 -22.52
CA PRO A 67 -3.63 -16.33 -21.89
C PRO A 67 -3.92 -17.18 -20.65
N ALA A 68 -2.94 -18.00 -20.27
CA ALA A 68 -2.97 -18.67 -18.97
C ALA A 68 -3.10 -17.60 -17.86
N PRO A 69 -3.85 -17.89 -16.79
CA PRO A 69 -3.95 -16.96 -15.67
C PRO A 69 -2.56 -16.79 -15.06
N GLU A 70 -2.10 -15.54 -14.98
CA GLU A 70 -0.87 -15.21 -14.26
C GLU A 70 -1.21 -15.01 -12.77
N GLU A 71 -0.75 -15.92 -11.91
CA GLU A 71 -0.78 -15.70 -10.47
C GLU A 71 0.14 -14.52 -10.13
N ARG A 72 -0.42 -13.49 -9.50
CA ARG A 72 0.33 -12.31 -9.09
C ARG A 72 -0.05 -11.96 -7.66
N ALA A 73 0.87 -12.16 -6.73
CA ALA A 73 0.73 -11.74 -5.34
C ALA A 73 1.28 -10.31 -5.17
N ALA A 74 0.90 -9.67 -4.07
CA ALA A 74 1.63 -8.48 -3.62
C ALA A 74 2.94 -8.96 -2.98
N GLU A 75 4.05 -8.37 -3.40
CA GLU A 75 5.39 -8.70 -2.92
C GLU A 75 5.99 -7.48 -2.24
N TRP A 76 6.70 -7.73 -1.14
CA TRP A 76 7.40 -6.73 -0.36
C TRP A 76 8.79 -7.28 -0.07
N THR A 77 9.83 -6.53 -0.43
CA THR A 77 11.22 -6.96 -0.27
C THR A 77 12.04 -5.86 0.38
N ARG A 78 13.00 -6.24 1.24
CA ARG A 78 13.93 -5.27 1.83
C ARG A 78 14.88 -4.73 0.76
N GLY A 79 15.20 -3.44 0.87
CA GLY A 79 16.01 -2.67 -0.08
C GLY A 79 15.19 -1.74 -0.98
N HIS A 80 15.88 -1.03 -1.88
CA HIS A 80 15.28 -0.24 -2.95
C HIS A 80 15.65 -0.85 -4.30
N THR A 81 14.74 -0.78 -5.27
CA THR A 81 15.05 -1.13 -6.66
C THR A 81 15.33 0.11 -7.51
N GLY A 82 14.93 1.30 -7.04
CA GLY A 82 14.91 2.52 -7.83
C GLY A 82 13.79 2.56 -8.86
N VAL A 83 12.98 1.51 -8.94
CA VAL A 83 11.83 1.40 -9.83
C VAL A 83 10.59 1.82 -9.05
N SER A 84 9.87 2.81 -9.57
CA SER A 84 8.66 3.32 -8.93
C SER A 84 7.69 3.84 -9.97
N ALA A 85 6.40 3.77 -9.65
CA ALA A 85 5.37 4.38 -10.47
C ALA A 85 5.65 5.88 -10.68
N PRO A 86 5.47 6.42 -11.90
CA PRO A 86 5.90 7.78 -12.24
C PRO A 86 5.13 8.88 -11.48
N ASP A 87 3.96 8.56 -10.95
CA ASP A 87 3.13 9.46 -10.16
C ASP A 87 3.44 9.40 -8.65
N LEU A 88 4.39 8.54 -8.21
CA LEU A 88 4.77 8.43 -6.81
C LEU A 88 5.46 9.71 -6.33
N ARG A 89 4.84 10.38 -5.35
CA ARG A 89 5.32 11.68 -4.83
C ARG A 89 6.12 11.59 -3.55
N THR A 90 6.06 10.46 -2.86
CA THR A 90 6.78 10.24 -1.61
C THR A 90 7.95 9.34 -1.92
N THR A 91 9.10 9.96 -2.18
CA THR A 91 10.37 9.31 -2.46
C THR A 91 11.41 9.78 -1.46
N GLU A 92 12.50 9.04 -1.32
CA GLU A 92 13.68 9.45 -0.57
C GLU A 92 14.18 10.83 -1.05
N THR A 93 14.64 11.66 -0.11
CA THR A 93 15.17 13.01 -0.37
C THR A 93 16.50 13.21 0.35
N THR A 94 17.24 14.25 -0.06
CA THR A 94 18.52 14.62 0.59
C THR A 94 18.34 15.52 1.82
N GLN A 95 17.11 15.81 2.23
CA GLN A 95 16.84 16.63 3.42
C GLN A 95 17.22 15.85 4.68
N SER A 96 17.95 16.50 5.59
CA SER A 96 18.27 15.91 6.90
C SER A 96 17.00 15.75 7.75
N PRO A 97 16.70 14.56 8.29
CA PRO A 97 15.60 14.37 9.24
C PRO A 97 15.75 15.23 10.51
N ALA A 98 16.96 15.32 11.07
CA ALA A 98 17.22 16.18 12.22
C ALA A 98 17.01 17.65 11.89
N GLY A 99 17.53 18.12 10.74
CA GLY A 99 17.31 19.49 10.27
C GLY A 99 15.83 19.81 10.01
N TYR A 100 15.09 18.87 9.44
CA TYR A 100 13.64 18.98 9.27
C TYR A 100 12.92 19.14 10.61
N VAL A 101 13.24 18.27 11.59
CA VAL A 101 12.65 18.32 12.93
C VAL A 101 12.99 19.62 13.66
N ASP A 102 14.24 20.07 13.57
CA ASP A 102 14.69 21.34 14.18
C ASP A 102 13.98 22.56 13.59
N GLY A 103 13.62 22.50 12.30
CA GLY A 103 12.80 23.51 11.63
C GLY A 103 11.33 23.54 12.05
N LEU A 104 10.83 22.55 12.79
CA LEU A 104 9.44 22.52 13.24
C LEU A 104 9.17 23.55 14.33
N GLU A 105 7.92 24.02 14.39
CA GLU A 105 7.44 25.00 15.37
C GLU A 105 6.87 24.34 16.64
N GLY A 106 7.15 24.96 17.80
CA GLY A 106 6.58 24.58 19.09
C GLY A 106 6.83 23.12 19.48
N ARG A 107 5.85 22.52 20.16
CA ARG A 107 5.93 21.13 20.67
C ARG A 107 6.20 20.07 19.59
N ARG A 108 5.91 20.36 18.32
CA ARG A 108 6.21 19.40 17.23
C ARG A 108 7.69 19.10 17.09
N ARG A 109 8.55 20.07 17.41
CA ARG A 109 10.01 19.88 17.42
C ARG A 109 10.41 18.88 18.49
N GLU A 110 9.90 19.06 19.71
CA GLU A 110 10.17 18.18 20.85
C GLU A 110 9.66 16.76 20.58
N HIS A 111 8.42 16.63 20.09
CA HIS A 111 7.85 15.34 19.71
C HIS A 111 8.66 14.68 18.59
N GLY A 112 9.10 15.45 17.60
CA GLY A 112 9.93 14.94 16.50
C GLY A 112 11.27 14.41 16.99
N ARG A 113 11.93 15.12 17.92
CA ARG A 113 13.21 14.67 18.51
C ARG A 113 13.03 13.40 19.34
N LEU A 114 11.98 13.33 20.15
CA LEU A 114 11.65 12.14 20.93
C LEU A 114 11.42 10.92 20.02
N LEU A 115 10.66 11.09 18.94
CA LEU A 115 10.41 10.01 17.99
C LEU A 115 11.66 9.60 17.22
N LEU A 116 12.53 10.55 16.83
CA LEU A 116 13.83 10.22 16.23
C LEU A 116 14.64 9.30 17.15
N GLU A 117 14.68 9.61 18.45
CA GLU A 117 15.40 8.82 19.45
C GLU A 117 14.79 7.42 19.62
N ILE A 118 13.47 7.31 19.83
CA ILE A 118 12.80 6.02 20.05
C ILE A 118 12.96 5.11 18.82
N PHE A 119 12.72 5.63 17.62
CA PHE A 119 12.89 4.83 16.41
C PHE A 119 14.35 4.41 16.20
N ALA A 120 15.32 5.30 16.44
CA ALA A 120 16.73 4.95 16.34
C ALA A 120 17.12 3.83 17.32
N ARG A 121 16.64 3.88 18.58
CA ARG A 121 16.88 2.81 19.56
C ARG A 121 16.21 1.48 19.18
N ALA A 122 14.98 1.53 18.67
CA ALA A 122 14.23 0.33 18.29
C ALA A 122 14.78 -0.37 17.03
N THR A 123 15.28 0.41 16.07
CA THR A 123 15.70 -0.10 14.74
C THR A 123 17.21 -0.30 14.62
N GLY A 124 18.01 0.49 15.34
CA GLY A 124 19.45 0.57 15.14
C GLY A 124 19.87 1.22 13.82
N GLU A 125 18.94 1.88 13.10
CA GLU A 125 19.17 2.45 11.77
C GLU A 125 19.10 3.98 11.77
N GLU A 126 19.76 4.57 10.77
CA GLU A 126 19.69 6.01 10.53
C GLU A 126 18.41 6.40 9.77
N PRO A 127 17.72 7.47 10.18
CA PRO A 127 16.52 7.94 9.50
C PRO A 127 16.82 8.58 8.15
N VAL A 128 15.84 8.55 7.26
CA VAL A 128 15.84 9.21 5.96
C VAL A 128 14.55 10.00 5.76
N MET A 129 14.63 11.17 5.11
CA MET A 129 13.44 11.93 4.73
C MET A 129 12.78 11.37 3.47
N TRP A 130 11.47 11.18 3.55
CA TRP A 130 10.61 10.73 2.48
C TRP A 130 9.56 11.79 2.16
N GLY A 131 9.64 12.34 0.95
CA GLY A 131 8.86 13.49 0.53
C GLY A 131 9.01 14.68 1.51
N PRO A 132 7.95 15.48 1.72
CA PRO A 132 8.07 16.73 2.46
C PRO A 132 7.97 16.60 3.99
N SER A 133 7.61 15.43 4.53
CA SER A 133 7.19 15.34 5.94
C SER A 133 7.28 13.98 6.61
N MET A 134 7.73 12.93 5.92
CA MET A 134 7.85 11.60 6.50
C MET A 134 9.31 11.31 6.79
N ILE A 135 9.57 10.72 7.95
CA ILE A 135 10.87 10.22 8.35
C ILE A 135 10.73 8.71 8.40
N GLY A 136 11.56 8.01 7.64
CA GLY A 136 11.52 6.57 7.47
C GLY A 136 12.82 5.90 7.87
N TYR A 137 12.70 4.65 8.30
CA TYR A 137 13.80 3.76 8.66
C TYR A 137 13.72 2.50 7.82
N GLY A 138 14.89 2.03 7.37
CA GLY A 138 14.99 0.98 6.38
C GLY A 138 14.40 1.36 5.02
N ARG A 139 14.55 0.41 4.09
CA ARG A 139 14.20 0.56 2.68
C ARG A 139 13.45 -0.69 2.26
N VAL A 140 12.36 -0.52 1.54
CA VAL A 140 11.46 -1.58 1.13
C VAL A 140 10.94 -1.29 -0.27
N HIS A 141 10.95 -2.30 -1.12
CA HIS A 141 10.30 -2.26 -2.41
C HIS A 141 8.99 -3.05 -2.35
N TYR A 142 7.89 -2.43 -2.79
CA TYR A 142 6.60 -3.09 -2.91
C TYR A 142 6.22 -3.24 -4.37
N ARG A 143 5.55 -4.35 -4.69
CA ARG A 143 4.89 -4.57 -5.97
C ARG A 143 3.51 -5.16 -5.71
N TYR A 144 2.46 -4.43 -6.09
CA TYR A 144 1.09 -4.92 -5.97
C TYR A 144 0.77 -5.94 -7.06
N ALA A 145 -0.23 -6.79 -6.83
CA ALA A 145 -0.77 -7.72 -7.83
C ALA A 145 -1.22 -7.03 -9.14
N THR A 146 -1.59 -5.74 -9.06
CA THR A 146 -1.94 -4.89 -10.21
C THR A 146 -0.73 -4.57 -11.09
N GLY A 147 0.49 -4.76 -10.60
CA GLY A 147 1.76 -4.40 -11.23
C GLY A 147 2.27 -3.03 -10.84
N ARG A 148 1.52 -2.23 -10.08
CA ARG A 148 2.03 -0.97 -9.52
C ARG A 148 3.11 -1.30 -8.48
N GLU A 149 4.27 -0.68 -8.61
CA GLU A 149 5.40 -0.87 -7.72
C GLU A 149 6.01 0.47 -7.27
N GLY A 150 6.79 0.41 -6.20
CA GLY A 150 7.56 1.54 -5.72
C GLY A 150 8.40 1.24 -4.49
N ASP A 151 9.29 2.17 -4.21
CA ASP A 151 10.13 2.15 -3.01
C ASP A 151 9.46 2.95 -1.87
N THR A 152 9.65 2.48 -0.64
CA THR A 152 9.19 3.11 0.60
C THR A 152 10.13 2.74 1.76
N PHE A 153 9.97 3.39 2.91
CA PHE A 153 10.59 2.95 4.16
C PHE A 153 9.82 1.80 4.82
N HIS A 154 10.48 1.06 5.72
CA HIS A 154 9.90 -0.08 6.45
C HIS A 154 8.98 0.39 7.59
N VAL A 155 9.54 1.20 8.50
CA VAL A 155 8.81 1.87 9.58
C VAL A 155 9.15 3.35 9.59
N GLY A 156 8.27 4.18 10.12
CA GLY A 156 8.53 5.61 10.16
C GLY A 156 7.44 6.41 10.82
N PHE A 157 7.60 7.73 10.79
CA PHE A 157 6.62 8.65 11.35
C PHE A 157 6.55 9.98 10.60
N SER A 158 5.48 10.73 10.86
CA SER A 158 5.31 12.11 10.39
C SER A 158 4.76 12.99 11.53
N PRO A 159 5.53 13.95 12.05
CA PRO A 159 5.11 14.83 13.15
C PRO A 159 4.26 16.00 12.62
N ARG A 160 3.08 15.70 12.07
CA ARG A 160 2.20 16.72 11.46
C ARG A 160 1.50 17.59 12.51
N LYS A 161 0.96 18.73 12.06
CA LYS A 161 0.31 19.71 12.94
C LYS A 161 -0.95 19.18 13.63
N ALA A 162 -1.74 18.37 12.93
CA ALA A 162 -3.00 17.84 13.47
C ALA A 162 -2.80 16.64 14.41
N ARG A 163 -1.89 15.73 14.05
CA ARG A 163 -1.56 14.49 14.76
C ARG A 163 -0.24 13.93 14.25
N ILE A 164 0.39 13.09 15.05
CA ILE A 164 1.52 12.26 14.64
C ILE A 164 0.95 11.04 13.90
N SER A 165 1.52 10.75 12.74
CA SER A 165 1.29 9.48 12.03
C SER A 165 2.48 8.56 12.29
N LEU A 166 2.21 7.31 12.64
CA LEU A 166 3.18 6.22 12.75
C LEU A 166 2.86 5.19 11.67
N TYR A 167 3.88 4.70 10.99
CA TYR A 167 3.77 3.88 9.78
C TYR A 167 4.48 2.54 9.96
N GLY A 168 3.94 1.50 9.33
CA GLY A 168 4.55 0.16 9.33
C GLY A 168 4.33 -0.65 10.62
N LEU A 169 3.45 -0.20 11.52
CA LEU A 169 3.33 -0.79 12.87
C LEU A 169 2.20 -1.81 13.03
N GLN A 170 1.40 -2.10 12.00
CA GLN A 170 0.18 -2.92 12.13
C GLN A 170 0.30 -4.33 11.53
N GLY A 171 1.35 -4.61 10.73
CA GLY A 171 1.43 -5.85 9.94
C GLY A 171 2.11 -7.03 10.66
N ALA A 172 2.75 -6.79 11.81
CA ALA A 172 3.51 -7.82 12.49
C ALA A 172 2.63 -8.71 13.38
N PRO A 173 2.86 -10.04 13.43
CA PRO A 173 2.21 -10.91 14.41
C PRO A 173 2.43 -10.39 15.84
N GLY A 174 1.34 -10.16 16.59
CA GLY A 174 1.39 -9.60 17.94
C GLY A 174 1.26 -8.06 18.01
N ALA A 175 1.24 -7.36 16.88
CA ALA A 175 1.07 -5.90 16.86
C ALA A 175 -0.25 -5.45 17.51
N ASP A 176 -1.34 -6.19 17.31
CA ASP A 176 -2.66 -5.86 17.87
C ASP A 176 -2.66 -5.86 19.41
N GLU A 177 -1.91 -6.77 20.05
CA GLU A 177 -1.82 -6.86 21.50
C GLU A 177 -1.04 -5.68 22.09
N LEU A 178 0.04 -5.26 21.43
CA LEU A 178 0.80 -4.06 21.81
C LEU A 178 -0.01 -2.79 21.53
N LEU A 179 -0.73 -2.72 20.40
CA LEU A 179 -1.61 -1.59 20.11
C LEU A 179 -2.70 -1.43 21.17
N ALA A 180 -3.28 -2.52 21.66
CA ALA A 180 -4.26 -2.47 22.75
C ALA A 180 -3.69 -1.87 24.05
N GLN A 181 -2.38 -1.99 24.27
CA GLN A 181 -1.66 -1.46 25.43
C GLN A 181 -1.09 -0.05 25.21
N LEU A 182 -0.96 0.39 23.96
CA LEU A 182 -0.29 1.63 23.57
C LEU A 182 -0.91 2.89 24.20
N GLY A 183 -2.20 2.87 24.55
CA GLY A 183 -2.91 4.03 25.05
C GLY A 183 -3.78 4.69 23.98
N LYS A 184 -3.96 6.02 24.02
CA LYS A 184 -4.95 6.71 23.19
C LYS A 184 -4.46 6.91 21.76
N HIS A 185 -4.91 6.04 20.86
CA HIS A 185 -4.56 6.06 19.45
C HIS A 185 -5.78 5.79 18.55
N ARG A 186 -5.60 5.96 17.23
CA ARG A 186 -6.56 5.54 16.20
C ARG A 186 -5.81 4.83 15.08
N THR A 187 -6.29 3.67 14.67
CA THR A 187 -5.77 2.96 13.50
C THR A 187 -6.49 3.36 12.21
N ALA A 188 -5.78 3.24 11.10
CA ALA A 188 -6.31 3.25 9.75
C ALA A 188 -5.63 2.11 8.95
N VAL A 189 -5.98 1.97 7.67
CA VAL A 189 -5.49 0.86 6.82
C VAL A 189 -3.96 0.77 6.79
N SER A 190 -3.24 1.89 6.86
CA SER A 190 -1.77 1.91 6.72
C SER A 190 -1.02 2.70 7.80
N CYS A 191 -1.71 3.15 8.85
CA CYS A 191 -1.07 3.98 9.87
C CYS A 191 -1.82 4.04 11.19
N VAL A 192 -1.03 4.23 12.24
CA VAL A 192 -1.48 4.51 13.60
C VAL A 192 -1.36 6.01 13.84
N TYR A 193 -2.38 6.60 14.43
CA TYR A 193 -2.44 8.02 14.72
C TYR A 193 -2.46 8.27 16.22
N VAL A 194 -1.59 9.17 16.67
CA VAL A 194 -1.52 9.64 18.05
C VAL A 194 -1.50 11.16 18.05
N ASN A 195 -2.20 11.82 18.99
CA ASN A 195 -2.24 13.29 18.98
C ASN A 195 -0.91 13.88 19.44
N LYS A 196 -0.31 13.26 20.46
CA LYS A 196 0.91 13.68 21.12
C LYS A 196 1.53 12.48 21.86
N PRO A 197 2.85 12.45 22.13
CA PRO A 197 3.50 11.33 22.80
C PRO A 197 2.95 11.06 24.21
N GLU A 198 2.45 12.06 24.92
CA GLU A 198 1.91 11.90 26.28
C GLU A 198 0.55 11.19 26.32
N ASP A 199 -0.07 10.93 25.17
CA ASP A 199 -1.31 10.16 25.06
C ASP A 199 -1.04 8.64 25.04
N ILE A 200 0.23 8.21 24.96
CA ILE A 200 0.64 6.82 24.75
C ILE A 200 1.76 6.39 25.70
N ASP A 201 1.89 5.07 25.86
CA ASP A 201 3.03 4.44 26.52
C ASP A 201 4.22 4.35 25.55
N LEU A 202 5.34 4.97 25.90
CA LEU A 202 6.51 5.06 25.03
C LEU A 202 7.34 3.78 25.02
N ASP A 203 7.29 2.97 26.07
CA ASP A 203 7.97 1.68 26.12
C ASP A 203 7.25 0.68 25.22
N VAL A 204 5.90 0.69 25.27
CA VAL A 204 5.06 -0.10 24.35
C VAL A 204 5.25 0.34 22.90
N LEU A 205 5.37 1.66 22.65
CA LEU A 205 5.68 2.16 21.31
C LEU A 205 7.03 1.63 20.80
N GLU A 206 8.06 1.65 21.63
CA GLU A 206 9.39 1.15 21.25
C GLU A 206 9.37 -0.34 20.94
N GLU A 207 8.67 -1.15 21.76
CA GLU A 207 8.48 -2.57 21.52
C GLU A 207 7.72 -2.83 20.22
N LEU A 208 6.67 -2.07 19.94
CA LEU A 208 5.90 -2.17 18.71
C LEU A 208 6.75 -1.85 17.47
N ILE A 209 7.60 -0.82 17.54
CA ILE A 209 8.52 -0.48 16.44
C ILE A 209 9.55 -1.59 16.24
N ARG A 210 10.10 -2.15 17.32
CA ARG A 210 11.07 -3.26 17.24
C ARG A 210 10.46 -4.50 16.61
N LEU A 211 9.28 -4.91 17.08
CA LEU A 211 8.52 -6.03 16.52
C LEU A 211 8.26 -5.84 15.01
N ALA A 212 7.83 -4.64 14.62
CA ALA A 212 7.60 -4.30 13.22
C ALA A 212 8.90 -4.34 12.41
N TRP A 213 10.02 -3.85 12.96
CA TRP A 213 11.33 -3.83 12.30
C TRP A 213 11.88 -5.24 12.01
N GLU A 214 11.81 -6.11 13.01
CA GLU A 214 12.30 -7.49 12.95
C GLU A 214 11.43 -8.38 12.07
N THR A 215 10.15 -8.05 11.91
CA THR A 215 9.24 -8.74 10.99
C THR A 215 9.49 -8.32 9.55
N ASP A 216 9.41 -9.27 8.62
CA ASP A 216 9.53 -8.97 7.20
C ASP A 216 8.46 -7.99 6.72
N PRO A 217 8.81 -7.07 5.80
CA PRO A 217 7.85 -6.11 5.29
C PRO A 217 6.69 -6.84 4.61
N GLY A 218 5.48 -6.31 4.80
CA GLY A 218 4.28 -6.87 4.23
C GLY A 218 3.22 -5.81 4.01
N ALA A 219 2.20 -6.19 3.25
CA ALA A 219 1.01 -5.35 3.12
C ALA A 219 0.36 -5.17 4.50
N CYS A 220 -0.02 -3.94 4.83
CA CYS A 220 -0.92 -3.70 5.96
C CYS A 220 -2.29 -4.30 5.61
N SER A 221 -2.78 -5.20 6.46
CA SER A 221 -4.10 -5.84 6.36
C SER A 221 -5.22 -4.92 6.82
#